data_AF-A0AAU5A573-F1
#
_entry.id   AF-A0AAU5A573-F1
#
_cell.length_a   1.000
_cell.length_b   1.000
_cell.length_c   1.000
_cell.angle_alpha   90.00
_cell.angle_beta   90.00
_cell.angle_gamma   90.00
#
_symmetry.space_group_name_H-M   'P 1'
#
loop_
_entity.id
_entity.type
_entity.pdbx_description
1 polymer ?
#
loop_
_entity_poly.entity_id
_entity_poly.type
_entity_poly.pdbx_seq_one_letter_code
_entity_poly.pdbx_strand_id
1 'polypeptide(L)'
;MADNVTSLFRTGAHSPSMAALARESGEAGPVDFCIPCNPYFPSPRMMDELTNRLRDIITYYPSSADTITAELCNLLQLPPQCVAMGNGSTELITWIDHLLVRESLAIPVPTFGRWTDQPLETGKRVDMFPLQESNGFALDPAQYIQFIRSRGTRAAVICNPNNPDGGFVPKQTILAFCDALADLDLIVIDESFLEFADAENEPSIVEEAVMRPNVIVLRSLGKNFGLHGVRFGYMVANPGLAGKIRSMLPKWNLNAFAETVVFMLKDYGAEYVESLHMVRRDRLDMARQLSTLPGLTVYPSQGNFLFVRLPVGAEGTVVRDRLLTEHRILVRECGNKIGSSSRFLRLVVRPQTDVRRLVSGMESVLYGTRRGAAVPELGTGTSYSSGTAAVDRLVSSTSGQGYPGIAAAANGMAGQPQPLTAAANGMVGQPQPLTAAANGMVGQPQPLTAAANGMLGQPQPLTAAANGMGGQAQQFTAPANGMVGQPQQFTAAANGIPGQPQPLTAAQTRGTTGMPGGLTAVNAQGQPQGFPQPQPQAMPQPVPQPVPQQATGWPNTPPNGAGWPAAAVDRVG
;
A
#
# COMPACT_ATOMS: atom_id res chain seq x y z
N MET A 1 7.77 9.44 27.98
CA MET A 1 6.67 8.89 27.15
C MET A 1 6.71 9.38 25.69
N ALA A 2 7.39 10.47 25.33
CA ALA A 2 7.44 11.01 23.97
C ALA A 2 8.14 10.11 22.92
N ASP A 3 9.19 9.38 23.31
CA ASP A 3 9.98 8.58 22.36
C ASP A 3 9.24 7.37 21.75
N ASN A 4 8.14 6.93 22.38
CA ASN A 4 7.48 5.69 22.02
C ASN A 4 6.61 5.84 20.75
N VAL A 5 5.83 6.91 20.63
CA VAL A 5 4.91 7.11 19.49
C VAL A 5 5.68 7.40 18.20
N THR A 6 6.77 8.16 18.28
CA THR A 6 7.63 8.44 17.10
C THR A 6 8.40 7.20 16.63
N SER A 7 8.60 6.20 17.51
CA SER A 7 9.24 4.94 17.13
C SER A 7 8.43 4.15 16.10
N LEU A 8 7.11 4.34 16.05
CA LEU A 8 6.21 3.71 15.08
C LEU A 8 6.50 4.10 13.62
N PHE A 9 7.20 5.22 13.40
CA PHE A 9 7.63 5.64 12.05
C PHE A 9 8.95 4.98 11.61
N ARG A 10 9.64 4.25 12.51
CA ARG A 10 10.91 3.55 12.20
C ARG A 10 10.70 2.12 11.72
N THR A 11 9.51 1.54 11.89
CA THR A 11 9.20 0.13 11.58
C THR A 11 8.67 -0.12 10.16
N GLY A 12 8.93 0.79 9.21
CA GLY A 12 8.67 0.58 7.78
C GLY A 12 7.23 0.88 7.30
N ALA A 13 6.31 1.25 8.19
CA ALA A 13 4.98 1.71 7.78
C ALA A 13 5.05 3.14 7.23
N HIS A 14 4.53 3.38 6.01
CA HIS A 14 4.47 4.73 5.41
C HIS A 14 3.70 5.74 6.29
N SER A 15 2.75 5.27 7.11
CA SER A 15 2.11 6.00 8.20
C SER A 15 1.57 4.97 9.20
N PRO A 16 1.84 5.08 10.51
CA PRO A 16 1.27 4.19 11.50
C PRO A 16 -0.25 4.37 11.54
N SER A 17 -0.98 3.27 11.82
CA SER A 17 -2.44 3.35 11.91
C SER A 17 -2.88 4.14 13.14
N MET A 18 -4.03 4.79 13.07
CA MET A 18 -4.64 5.46 14.22
C MET A 18 -4.83 4.52 15.41
N ALA A 19 -5.13 3.24 15.15
CA ALA A 19 -5.21 2.22 16.19
C ALA A 19 -3.84 1.94 16.85
N ALA A 20 -2.76 1.94 16.08
CA ALA A 20 -1.41 1.82 16.64
C ALA A 20 -1.05 3.05 17.49
N LEU A 21 -1.36 4.25 17.00
CA LEU A 21 -1.11 5.51 17.72
C LEU A 21 -1.93 5.61 19.01
N ALA A 22 -3.20 5.17 19.00
CA ALA A 22 -4.05 5.15 20.20
C ALA A 22 -3.52 4.16 21.25
N ARG A 23 -3.09 2.95 20.82
CA ARG A 23 -2.50 1.96 21.73
C ARG A 23 -1.22 2.43 22.40
N GLU A 24 -0.33 3.09 21.65
CA GLU A 24 0.94 3.60 22.22
C GLU A 24 0.76 4.85 23.09
N SER A 25 -0.29 5.65 22.87
CA SER A 25 -0.51 6.90 23.60
C SER A 25 -1.47 6.79 24.79
N GLY A 26 -2.25 5.71 24.91
CA GLY A 26 -3.18 5.48 26.03
C GLY A 26 -4.39 6.42 26.07
N GLU A 27 -4.59 7.25 25.04
CA GLU A 27 -5.63 8.28 24.96
C GLU A 27 -6.35 8.24 23.60
N ALA A 28 -7.37 9.09 23.42
CA ALA A 28 -7.97 9.33 22.10
C ALA A 28 -6.89 9.77 21.09
N GLY A 29 -6.92 9.21 19.88
CA GLY A 29 -5.89 9.41 18.86
C GLY A 29 -5.72 10.89 18.44
N PRO A 30 -4.59 11.22 17.78
CA PRO A 30 -4.35 12.59 17.28
C PRO A 30 -5.37 13.03 16.23
N VAL A 31 -5.42 14.32 15.94
CA VAL A 31 -6.14 14.80 14.75
C VAL A 31 -5.38 14.35 13.51
N ASP A 32 -6.04 13.57 12.66
CA ASP A 32 -5.43 12.91 11.50
C ASP A 32 -5.53 13.79 10.23
N PHE A 33 -4.39 14.36 9.84
CA PHE A 33 -4.17 15.02 8.54
C PHE A 33 -3.38 14.12 7.57
N CYS A 34 -3.17 12.84 7.89
CA CYS A 34 -2.45 11.88 7.07
C CYS A 34 -3.36 11.17 6.06
N ILE A 35 -4.46 10.55 6.50
CA ILE A 35 -5.25 9.63 5.67
C ILE A 35 -6.34 10.40 4.91
N PRO A 36 -6.31 10.45 3.56
CA PRO A 36 -7.28 11.22 2.81
C PRO A 36 -8.69 10.62 2.91
N CYS A 37 -9.56 11.24 3.69
CA CYS A 37 -10.94 10.83 3.88
C CYS A 37 -11.92 11.97 3.60
N ASN A 38 -13.17 11.63 3.32
CA ASN A 38 -14.28 12.58 3.43
C ASN A 38 -14.73 12.62 4.91
N PRO A 39 -14.59 13.74 5.63
CA PRO A 39 -15.00 13.84 7.02
C PRO A 39 -16.51 14.03 7.20
N TYR A 40 -17.25 14.26 6.11
CA TYR A 40 -18.68 14.59 6.12
C TYR A 40 -19.57 13.46 5.58
N PHE A 41 -18.97 12.34 5.18
CA PHE A 41 -19.68 11.15 4.76
C PHE A 41 -18.99 9.90 5.35
N PRO A 42 -19.74 8.87 5.75
CA PRO A 42 -21.21 8.74 5.77
C PRO A 42 -21.90 9.74 6.70
N SER A 43 -23.17 10.07 6.42
CA SER A 43 -23.98 10.91 7.31
C SER A 43 -24.27 10.19 8.63
N PRO A 44 -24.60 10.90 9.72
CA PRO A 44 -25.00 10.27 10.98
C PRO A 44 -26.15 9.26 10.81
N ARG A 45 -27.15 9.60 9.98
CA ARG A 45 -28.27 8.70 9.66
C ARG A 45 -27.80 7.41 9.00
N MET A 46 -26.88 7.51 8.04
CA MET A 46 -26.29 6.34 7.36
C MET A 46 -25.50 5.47 8.34
N MET A 47 -24.77 6.08 9.27
CA MET A 47 -24.02 5.38 10.31
C MET A 47 -24.93 4.65 11.30
N ASP A 48 -26.05 5.26 11.69
CA ASP A 48 -27.05 4.61 12.55
C ASP A 48 -27.66 3.39 11.85
N GLU A 49 -27.97 3.50 10.56
CA GLU A 49 -28.49 2.38 9.78
C GLU A 49 -27.46 1.24 9.63
N LEU A 50 -26.20 1.56 9.35
CA LEU A 50 -25.11 0.57 9.34
C LEU A 50 -24.97 -0.12 10.70
N THR A 51 -25.10 0.62 11.80
CA THR A 51 -25.05 0.08 13.16
C THR A 51 -26.21 -0.87 13.43
N ASN A 52 -27.42 -0.49 13.02
CA ASN A 52 -28.62 -1.32 13.18
C ASN A 52 -28.55 -2.62 12.37
N ARG A 53 -27.84 -2.61 11.23
CA ARG A 53 -27.62 -3.78 10.36
C ARG A 53 -26.38 -4.60 10.74
N LEU A 54 -25.58 -4.18 11.73
CA LEU A 54 -24.27 -4.76 12.02
C LEU A 54 -24.31 -6.28 12.21
N ARG A 55 -25.34 -6.79 12.91
CA ARG A 55 -25.49 -8.23 13.15
C ARG A 55 -25.58 -9.02 11.85
N ASP A 56 -26.37 -8.54 10.90
CA ASP A 56 -26.57 -9.23 9.62
C ASP A 56 -25.29 -9.13 8.77
N ILE A 57 -24.67 -7.94 8.73
CA ILE A 57 -23.42 -7.69 7.99
C ILE A 57 -22.30 -8.66 8.43
N ILE A 58 -22.17 -8.94 9.72
CA ILE A 58 -21.08 -9.79 10.23
C ILE A 58 -21.41 -11.29 10.20
N THR A 59 -22.68 -11.67 10.03
CA THR A 59 -23.10 -13.09 10.06
C THR A 59 -23.44 -13.67 8.69
N TYR A 60 -23.76 -12.83 7.70
CA TYR A 60 -24.12 -13.28 6.36
C TYR A 60 -22.93 -13.19 5.40
N TYR A 61 -22.86 -14.16 4.48
CA TYR A 61 -22.02 -13.98 3.29
C TYR A 61 -22.62 -12.87 2.42
N PRO A 62 -21.78 -12.06 1.76
CA PRO A 62 -22.27 -11.10 0.79
C PRO A 62 -22.89 -11.81 -0.42
N SER A 63 -23.73 -11.07 -1.14
CA SER A 63 -24.19 -11.41 -2.48
C SER A 63 -23.01 -11.64 -3.44
N SER A 64 -23.31 -12.21 -4.62
CA SER A 64 -22.28 -12.37 -5.65
C SER A 64 -21.71 -11.01 -6.06
N ALA A 65 -20.44 -11.01 -6.51
CA ALA A 65 -19.81 -9.81 -7.03
C ALA A 65 -20.60 -9.21 -8.20
N ASP A 66 -21.24 -10.05 -9.02
CA ASP A 66 -22.10 -9.60 -10.12
C ASP A 66 -23.32 -8.81 -9.63
N THR A 67 -23.98 -9.26 -8.57
CA THR A 67 -25.13 -8.55 -7.96
C THR A 67 -24.69 -7.19 -7.42
N ILE A 68 -23.60 -7.15 -6.66
CA ILE A 68 -23.10 -5.89 -6.06
C ILE A 68 -22.62 -4.93 -7.17
N THR A 69 -21.95 -5.47 -8.19
CA THR A 69 -21.48 -4.69 -9.36
C THR A 69 -22.67 -4.14 -10.14
N ALA A 70 -23.72 -4.92 -10.37
CA ALA A 70 -24.92 -4.46 -11.05
C ALA A 70 -25.60 -3.31 -10.31
N GLU A 71 -25.72 -3.38 -8.98
CA GLU A 71 -26.29 -2.31 -8.17
C GLU A 71 -25.47 -1.02 -8.28
N LEU A 72 -24.14 -1.11 -8.14
CA LEU A 72 -23.27 0.04 -8.34
C LEU A 72 -23.38 0.61 -9.76
N CYS A 73 -23.44 -0.25 -10.78
CA CYS A 73 -23.54 0.14 -12.18
C CYS A 73 -24.86 0.84 -12.51
N ASN A 74 -25.97 0.43 -11.88
CA ASN A 74 -27.25 1.12 -11.99
C ASN A 74 -27.15 2.56 -11.47
N LEU A 75 -26.42 2.80 -10.38
CA LEU A 75 -26.21 4.16 -9.85
C LEU A 75 -25.29 4.98 -10.76
N LEU A 76 -24.23 4.37 -11.28
CA LEU A 76 -23.23 5.04 -12.10
C LEU A 76 -23.61 5.16 -13.59
N GLN A 77 -24.72 4.53 -14.01
CA GLN A 77 -25.13 4.42 -15.42
C GLN A 77 -24.04 3.80 -16.31
N LEU A 78 -23.34 2.79 -15.79
CA LEU A 78 -22.29 2.07 -16.51
C LEU A 78 -22.73 0.65 -16.89
N PRO A 79 -22.24 0.07 -18.00
CA PRO A 79 -22.51 -1.33 -18.31
C PRO A 79 -21.77 -2.27 -17.33
N PRO A 80 -22.45 -3.21 -16.65
CA PRO A 80 -21.81 -4.08 -15.65
C PRO A 80 -20.62 -4.89 -16.19
N GLN A 81 -20.66 -5.31 -17.46
CA GLN A 81 -19.58 -6.04 -18.11
C GLN A 81 -18.28 -5.22 -18.24
N CYS A 82 -18.37 -3.89 -18.15
CA CYS A 82 -17.25 -2.95 -18.22
C CYS A 82 -16.63 -2.65 -16.85
N VAL A 83 -17.20 -3.16 -15.75
CA VAL A 83 -16.77 -2.85 -14.39
C VAL A 83 -16.17 -4.08 -13.71
N ALA A 84 -15.08 -3.89 -12.97
CA ALA A 84 -14.56 -4.89 -12.03
C ALA A 84 -14.39 -4.23 -10.66
N MET A 85 -15.11 -4.76 -9.66
CA MET A 85 -15.02 -4.29 -8.28
C MET A 85 -13.98 -5.10 -7.50
N GLY A 86 -13.18 -4.42 -6.68
CA GLY A 86 -12.15 -5.04 -5.85
C GLY A 86 -12.22 -4.58 -4.39
N ASN A 87 -11.46 -5.26 -3.54
CA ASN A 87 -11.26 -5.00 -2.11
C ASN A 87 -10.41 -3.73 -1.86
N GLY A 88 -10.83 -2.64 -2.49
CA GLY A 88 -10.08 -1.40 -2.67
C GLY A 88 -9.32 -1.35 -3.99
N SER A 89 -9.02 -0.14 -4.45
CA SER A 89 -8.28 0.09 -5.70
C SER A 89 -6.88 -0.56 -5.70
N THR A 90 -6.25 -0.75 -4.54
CA THR A 90 -4.96 -1.45 -4.42
C THR A 90 -5.00 -2.90 -4.90
N GLU A 91 -6.08 -3.65 -4.62
CA GLU A 91 -6.22 -5.03 -5.15
C GLU A 91 -6.28 -5.02 -6.68
N LEU A 92 -6.98 -4.03 -7.25
CA LEU A 92 -7.06 -3.87 -8.69
C LEU A 92 -5.71 -3.47 -9.30
N ILE A 93 -4.93 -2.60 -8.66
CA ILE A 93 -3.55 -2.27 -9.10
C ILE A 93 -2.69 -3.54 -9.17
N THR A 94 -2.81 -4.43 -8.18
CA THR A 94 -2.11 -5.72 -8.18
C THR A 94 -2.48 -6.56 -9.39
N TRP A 95 -3.77 -6.74 -9.68
CA TRP A 95 -4.20 -7.53 -10.84
C TRP A 95 -3.89 -6.87 -12.19
N ILE A 96 -3.97 -5.54 -12.27
CA ILE A 96 -3.54 -4.79 -13.45
C ILE A 96 -2.06 -5.05 -13.73
N ASP A 97 -1.22 -4.96 -12.70
CA ASP A 97 0.22 -5.22 -12.83
C ASP A 97 0.52 -6.67 -13.23
N HIS A 98 -0.13 -7.66 -12.63
CA HIS A 98 0.13 -9.08 -12.93
C HIS A 98 -0.35 -9.51 -14.31
N LEU A 99 -1.47 -8.95 -14.81
CA LEU A 99 -2.10 -9.43 -16.04
C LEU A 99 -1.82 -8.57 -17.27
N LEU A 100 -1.63 -7.26 -17.08
CA LEU A 100 -1.69 -6.29 -18.18
C LEU A 100 -0.37 -5.52 -18.36
N VAL A 101 0.39 -5.31 -17.30
CA VAL A 101 1.75 -4.79 -17.42
C VAL A 101 2.69 -5.96 -17.73
N ARG A 102 3.47 -5.85 -18.81
CA ARG A 102 4.40 -6.91 -19.22
C ARG A 102 5.82 -6.64 -18.73
N GLU A 103 6.51 -5.72 -19.40
CA GLU A 103 7.93 -5.45 -19.16
C GLU A 103 8.19 -4.13 -18.45
N SER A 104 7.36 -3.13 -18.72
CA SER A 104 7.61 -1.76 -18.28
C SER A 104 6.36 -0.93 -18.07
N LEU A 105 6.44 0.00 -17.13
CA LEU A 105 5.41 0.98 -16.79
C LEU A 105 6.04 2.36 -16.66
N ALA A 106 5.47 3.35 -17.34
CA ALA A 106 5.83 4.75 -17.18
C ALA A 106 4.90 5.40 -16.16
N ILE A 107 5.43 6.27 -15.30
CA ILE A 107 4.65 6.95 -14.26
C ILE A 107 5.28 8.31 -13.88
N PRO A 108 4.50 9.40 -13.76
CA PRO A 108 5.01 10.65 -13.21
C PRO A 108 5.35 10.52 -11.71
N VAL A 109 6.42 11.17 -11.25
CA VAL A 109 6.81 11.21 -9.82
C VAL A 109 7.03 12.65 -9.36
N PRO A 110 6.60 13.04 -8.13
CA PRO A 110 6.04 12.17 -7.10
C PRO A 110 4.60 11.74 -7.37
N THR A 111 4.24 10.52 -6.97
CA THR A 111 2.88 9.99 -7.10
C THR A 111 2.53 9.03 -5.97
N PHE A 112 1.43 8.28 -6.10
CA PHE A 112 1.02 7.22 -5.19
C PHE A 112 1.96 6.02 -5.34
N GLY A 113 2.67 5.69 -4.26
CA GLY A 113 3.76 4.69 -4.27
C GLY A 113 3.36 3.31 -4.78
N ARG A 114 2.08 2.89 -4.70
CA ARG A 114 1.71 1.57 -5.24
C ARG A 114 1.97 1.45 -6.74
N TRP A 115 1.90 2.55 -7.50
CA TRP A 115 2.23 2.54 -8.94
C TRP A 115 3.73 2.40 -9.24
N THR A 116 4.60 2.62 -8.24
CA THR A 116 6.04 2.32 -8.34
C THR A 116 6.40 0.98 -7.69
N ASP A 117 5.87 0.72 -6.49
CA ASP A 117 6.29 -0.40 -5.65
C ASP A 117 5.84 -1.74 -6.24
N GLN A 118 4.57 -1.84 -6.69
CA GLN A 118 4.00 -3.05 -7.27
C GLN A 118 4.79 -3.58 -8.49
N PRO A 119 5.05 -2.78 -9.55
CA PRO A 119 5.82 -3.25 -10.69
C PRO A 119 7.28 -3.58 -10.34
N LEU A 120 7.91 -2.84 -9.40
CA LEU A 120 9.27 -3.16 -8.94
C LEU A 120 9.31 -4.50 -8.18
N GLU A 121 8.34 -4.75 -7.30
CA GLU A 121 8.18 -6.01 -6.55
C GLU A 121 8.01 -7.21 -7.48
N THR A 122 7.41 -7.01 -8.66
CA THR A 122 7.22 -8.06 -9.67
C THR A 122 8.30 -8.09 -10.75
N GLY A 123 9.41 -7.37 -10.55
CA GLY A 123 10.58 -7.39 -11.42
C GLY A 123 10.44 -6.63 -12.73
N LYS A 124 9.45 -5.74 -12.85
CA LYS A 124 9.23 -4.92 -14.05
C LYS A 124 10.01 -3.61 -13.98
N ARG A 125 10.33 -3.06 -15.15
CA ARG A 125 11.00 -1.76 -15.27
C ARG A 125 10.00 -0.64 -15.00
N VAL A 126 10.35 0.31 -14.13
CA VAL A 126 9.55 1.52 -13.89
C VAL A 126 10.28 2.73 -14.46
N ASP A 127 9.71 3.32 -15.51
CA ASP A 127 10.22 4.51 -16.17
C ASP A 127 9.59 5.75 -15.53
N MET A 128 10.30 6.36 -14.58
CA MET A 128 9.81 7.46 -13.76
C MET A 128 10.01 8.81 -14.45
N PHE A 129 8.91 9.54 -14.69
CA PHE A 129 8.93 10.89 -15.28
C PHE A 129 8.90 11.96 -14.16
N PRO A 130 9.98 12.72 -13.94
CA PRO A 130 10.03 13.66 -12.82
C PRO A 130 9.20 14.91 -13.07
N LEU A 131 8.18 15.13 -12.25
CA LEU A 131 7.42 16.38 -12.16
C LEU A 131 8.28 17.43 -11.46
N GLN A 132 8.46 18.58 -12.12
CA GLN A 132 9.37 19.61 -11.63
C GLN A 132 8.69 20.54 -10.63
N GLU A 133 9.32 20.74 -9.47
CA GLU A 133 8.86 21.72 -8.46
C GLU A 133 8.78 23.14 -9.05
N SER A 134 9.71 23.51 -9.94
CA SER A 134 9.75 24.81 -10.61
C SER A 134 8.50 25.11 -11.46
N ASN A 135 7.76 24.07 -11.86
CA ASN A 135 6.48 24.18 -12.56
C ASN A 135 5.30 23.77 -11.67
N GLY A 136 5.45 23.85 -10.35
CA GLY A 136 4.41 23.48 -9.40
C GLY A 136 4.00 22.00 -9.44
N PHE A 137 4.89 21.11 -9.89
CA PHE A 137 4.62 19.70 -10.15
C PHE A 137 3.56 19.43 -11.24
N ALA A 138 3.19 20.42 -12.06
CA ALA A 138 2.23 20.21 -13.13
C ALA A 138 2.77 19.22 -14.17
N LEU A 139 1.93 18.24 -14.54
CA LEU A 139 2.21 17.28 -15.61
C LEU A 139 2.04 17.98 -16.97
N ASP A 140 3.09 17.94 -17.79
CA ASP A 140 3.03 18.25 -19.23
C ASP A 140 2.83 16.94 -20.00
N PRO A 141 1.63 16.69 -20.57
CA PRO A 141 1.34 15.44 -21.27
C PRO A 141 2.17 15.26 -22.55
N ALA A 142 2.54 16.34 -23.23
CA ALA A 142 3.33 16.26 -24.46
C ALA A 142 4.77 15.80 -24.13
N GLN A 143 5.38 16.36 -23.09
CA GLN A 143 6.69 15.90 -22.61
C GLN A 143 6.63 14.47 -22.09
N TYR A 144 5.55 14.11 -21.39
CA TYR A 144 5.40 12.76 -20.89
C TYR A 144 5.23 11.72 -22.01
N ILE A 145 4.47 12.04 -23.06
CA ILE A 145 4.38 11.22 -24.28
C ILE A 145 5.78 11.03 -24.89
N GLN A 146 6.53 12.12 -25.09
CA GLN A 146 7.89 12.03 -25.65
C GLN A 146 8.81 11.14 -24.79
N PHE A 147 8.71 11.27 -23.46
CA PHE A 147 9.43 10.43 -22.53
C PHE A 147 9.07 8.96 -22.71
N ILE A 148 7.78 8.60 -22.68
CA ILE A 148 7.30 7.22 -22.89
C ILE A 148 7.86 6.63 -24.19
N ARG A 149 7.80 7.40 -25.29
CA ARG A 149 8.32 6.98 -26.60
C ARG A 149 9.83 6.75 -26.57
N SER A 150 10.58 7.67 -25.97
CA SER A 150 12.05 7.57 -25.89
C SER A 150 12.53 6.35 -25.08
N ARG A 151 11.72 5.92 -24.10
CA ARG A 151 11.99 4.76 -23.23
C ARG A 151 11.50 3.45 -23.84
N GLY A 152 10.71 3.49 -24.90
CA GLY A 152 10.05 2.32 -25.48
C GLY A 152 9.08 1.65 -24.50
N THR A 153 8.53 2.40 -23.55
CA THR A 153 7.65 1.86 -22.51
C THR A 153 6.28 1.53 -23.09
N ARG A 154 5.69 0.40 -22.68
CA ARG A 154 4.45 -0.14 -23.28
C ARG A 154 3.19 0.08 -22.43
N ALA A 155 3.32 0.48 -21.17
CA ALA A 155 2.21 0.83 -20.30
C ALA A 155 2.45 2.21 -19.64
N ALA A 156 1.42 3.02 -19.48
CA ALA A 156 1.52 4.34 -18.86
C ALA A 156 0.43 4.56 -17.80
N VAL A 157 0.72 5.39 -16.80
CA VAL A 157 -0.22 5.72 -15.72
C VAL A 157 -0.28 7.22 -15.51
N ILE A 158 -1.47 7.77 -15.34
CA ILE A 158 -1.71 9.12 -14.82
C ILE A 158 -2.66 9.01 -13.63
N CYS A 159 -2.25 9.52 -12.47
CA CYS A 159 -3.19 9.77 -11.36
C CYS A 159 -3.78 11.17 -11.53
N ASN A 160 -5.11 11.28 -11.56
CA ASN A 160 -5.80 12.55 -11.81
C ASN A 160 -7.07 12.67 -10.95
N PRO A 161 -7.09 13.52 -9.89
CA PRO A 161 -5.99 14.32 -9.37
C PRO A 161 -4.81 13.48 -8.83
N ASN A 162 -3.58 13.99 -8.98
CA ASN A 162 -2.38 13.30 -8.53
C ASN A 162 -2.22 13.33 -7.00
N ASN A 163 -1.53 12.34 -6.45
CA ASN A 163 -1.20 12.25 -5.02
C ASN A 163 0.32 12.10 -4.87
N PRO A 164 1.05 13.10 -4.35
CA PRO A 164 0.59 13.91 -3.21
C PRO A 164 0.26 15.37 -3.53
N ASP A 165 0.60 15.87 -4.72
CA ASP A 165 0.55 17.30 -5.08
C ASP A 165 -0.87 17.82 -5.30
N GLY A 166 -1.81 16.95 -5.70
CA GLY A 166 -3.18 17.34 -5.98
C GLY A 166 -3.39 17.90 -7.40
N GLY A 167 -2.35 17.88 -8.24
CA GLY A 167 -2.38 18.37 -9.60
C GLY A 167 -3.46 17.68 -10.44
N PHE A 168 -4.03 18.44 -11.37
CA PHE A 168 -5.17 18.04 -12.18
C PHE A 168 -4.92 18.33 -13.66
N VAL A 169 -5.31 17.39 -14.50
CA VAL A 169 -5.25 17.49 -15.95
C VAL A 169 -6.70 17.47 -16.49
N PRO A 170 -7.10 18.47 -17.29
CA PRO A 170 -8.43 18.54 -17.91
C PRO A 170 -8.81 17.27 -18.69
N LYS A 171 -10.10 16.92 -18.68
CA LYS A 171 -10.63 15.73 -19.38
C LYS A 171 -10.16 15.65 -20.84
N GLN A 172 -10.30 16.73 -21.60
CA GLN A 172 -9.95 16.75 -23.02
C GLN A 172 -8.46 16.49 -23.26
N THR A 173 -7.61 16.94 -22.36
CA THR A 173 -6.17 16.71 -22.42
C THR A 173 -5.82 15.25 -22.12
N ILE A 174 -6.50 14.60 -21.18
CA ILE A 174 -6.37 13.16 -20.94
C ILE A 174 -6.81 12.36 -22.16
N LEU A 175 -7.91 12.75 -22.82
CA LEU A 175 -8.37 12.08 -24.04
C LEU A 175 -7.35 12.20 -25.17
N ALA A 176 -6.80 13.39 -25.39
CA ALA A 176 -5.72 13.60 -26.36
C ALA A 176 -4.47 12.76 -26.04
N PHE A 177 -4.13 12.60 -24.76
CA PHE A 177 -3.06 11.69 -24.33
C PHE A 177 -3.37 10.23 -24.67
N CYS A 178 -4.60 9.78 -24.41
CA CYS A 178 -5.04 8.43 -24.78
C CYS A 178 -5.01 8.20 -26.29
N ASP A 179 -5.40 9.20 -27.10
CA ASP A 179 -5.37 9.11 -28.57
C ASP A 179 -3.93 9.03 -29.11
N ALA A 180 -3.04 9.87 -28.58
CA ALA A 180 -1.63 9.91 -28.99
C ALA A 180 -0.85 8.63 -28.64
N LEU A 181 -1.38 7.82 -27.72
CA LEU A 181 -0.79 6.59 -27.20
C LEU A 181 -1.71 5.37 -27.40
N ALA A 182 -2.62 5.43 -28.37
CA ALA A 182 -3.57 4.35 -28.66
C ALA A 182 -2.90 3.00 -29.03
N ASP A 183 -1.63 3.02 -29.44
CA ASP A 183 -0.81 1.85 -29.77
C ASP A 183 -0.07 1.24 -28.56
N LEU A 184 -0.17 1.84 -27.36
CA LEU A 184 0.36 1.24 -26.13
C LEU A 184 -0.46 0.01 -25.71
N ASP A 185 0.18 -0.90 -24.98
CA ASP A 185 -0.47 -2.10 -24.45
C ASP A 185 -1.51 -1.73 -23.36
N LEU A 186 -1.23 -0.67 -22.59
CA LEU A 186 -2.09 -0.22 -21.50
C LEU A 186 -1.90 1.26 -21.16
N ILE A 187 -3.00 1.95 -20.89
CA ILE A 187 -3.04 3.27 -20.25
C ILE A 187 -3.96 3.17 -19.03
N VAL A 188 -3.47 3.56 -17.85
CA VAL A 188 -4.29 3.64 -16.64
C VAL A 188 -4.48 5.08 -16.22
N ILE A 189 -5.73 5.49 -16.04
CA ILE A 189 -6.09 6.76 -15.42
C ILE A 189 -6.65 6.46 -14.01
N ASP A 190 -5.89 6.80 -12.98
CA ASP A 190 -6.30 6.63 -11.59
C ASP A 190 -7.05 7.88 -11.12
N GLU A 191 -8.37 7.79 -11.14
CA GLU A 191 -9.33 8.84 -10.77
C GLU A 191 -9.78 8.70 -9.30
N SER A 192 -8.95 8.07 -8.44
CA SER A 192 -9.24 7.83 -7.03
C SER A 192 -9.68 9.03 -6.18
N PHE A 193 -9.41 10.26 -6.64
CA PHE A 193 -9.72 11.51 -5.93
C PHE A 193 -10.63 12.44 -6.72
N LEU A 194 -11.13 12.00 -7.88
CA LEU A 194 -11.78 12.88 -8.85
C LEU A 194 -13.11 13.46 -8.33
N GLU A 195 -13.80 12.77 -7.43
CA GLU A 195 -15.05 13.28 -6.85
C GLU A 195 -14.84 14.58 -6.05
N PHE A 196 -13.61 14.85 -5.59
CA PHE A 196 -13.26 16.10 -4.92
C PHE A 196 -12.90 17.23 -5.88
N ALA A 197 -12.75 16.96 -7.18
CA ALA A 197 -12.44 17.98 -8.16
C ALA A 197 -13.64 18.91 -8.40
N ASP A 198 -13.34 20.18 -8.64
CA ASP A 198 -14.29 21.25 -8.97
C ASP A 198 -13.79 22.12 -10.14
N ALA A 199 -12.70 21.72 -10.80
CA ALA A 199 -12.15 22.40 -11.97
C ALA A 199 -13.03 22.25 -13.23
N GLU A 200 -13.79 21.15 -13.35
CA GLU A 200 -14.69 20.86 -14.47
C GLU A 200 -15.96 20.15 -13.93
N ASN A 201 -17.09 20.29 -14.63
CA ASN A 201 -18.35 19.64 -14.22
C ASN A 201 -18.29 18.11 -14.40
N GLU A 202 -17.71 17.64 -15.50
CA GLU A 202 -17.58 16.21 -15.82
C GLU A 202 -16.14 15.86 -16.19
N PRO A 203 -15.22 15.80 -15.21
CA PRO A 203 -13.80 15.62 -15.47
C PRO A 203 -13.39 14.17 -15.79
N SER A 204 -14.32 13.23 -15.66
CA SER A 204 -14.08 11.78 -15.79
C SER A 204 -13.98 11.33 -17.24
N ILE A 205 -13.13 10.34 -17.50
CA ILE A 205 -13.05 9.65 -18.79
C ILE A 205 -13.65 8.22 -18.77
N VAL A 206 -14.42 7.85 -17.74
CA VAL A 206 -15.00 6.48 -17.64
C VAL A 206 -15.82 6.05 -18.86
N GLU A 207 -16.58 6.97 -19.46
CA GLU A 207 -17.38 6.71 -20.67
C GLU A 207 -16.52 6.43 -21.91
N GLU A 208 -15.31 6.95 -21.94
CA GLU A 208 -14.34 6.73 -23.02
C GLU A 208 -13.58 5.42 -22.80
N ALA A 209 -13.30 5.09 -21.53
CA ALA A 209 -12.61 3.86 -21.16
C ALA A 209 -13.41 2.59 -21.54
N VAL A 210 -14.75 2.65 -21.55
CA VAL A 210 -15.57 1.48 -21.95
C VAL A 210 -15.43 1.12 -23.44
N MET A 211 -14.99 2.06 -24.28
CA MET A 211 -14.84 1.85 -25.73
C MET A 211 -13.38 1.64 -26.16
N ARG A 212 -12.42 2.10 -25.35
CA ARG A 212 -10.99 2.06 -25.72
C ARG A 212 -10.36 0.71 -25.39
N PRO A 213 -9.62 0.09 -26.33
CA PRO A 213 -9.12 -1.27 -26.18
C PRO A 213 -8.01 -1.42 -25.12
N ASN A 214 -7.33 -0.32 -24.78
CA ASN A 214 -6.15 -0.29 -23.92
C ASN A 214 -6.26 0.66 -22.72
N VAL A 215 -7.44 1.25 -22.44
CA VAL A 215 -7.61 2.20 -21.32
C VAL A 215 -8.34 1.55 -20.15
N ILE A 216 -7.83 1.77 -18.94
CA ILE A 216 -8.48 1.45 -17.67
C ILE A 216 -8.61 2.73 -16.85
N VAL A 217 -9.79 2.95 -16.27
CA VAL A 217 -10.00 3.98 -15.25
C VAL A 217 -10.16 3.31 -13.90
N LEU A 218 -9.45 3.79 -12.88
CA LEU A 218 -9.50 3.27 -11.52
C LEU A 218 -10.18 4.26 -10.58
N ARG A 219 -11.09 3.77 -9.73
CA ARG A 219 -11.84 4.57 -8.75
C ARG A 219 -11.79 3.95 -7.36
N SER A 220 -11.64 4.80 -6.35
CA SER A 220 -11.51 4.39 -4.95
C SER A 220 -12.66 4.92 -4.13
N LEU A 221 -13.55 4.03 -3.69
CA LEU A 221 -14.74 4.40 -2.92
C LEU A 221 -14.46 4.60 -1.43
N GLY A 222 -13.39 4.00 -0.90
CA GLY A 222 -13.03 4.18 0.50
C GLY A 222 -12.65 5.64 0.87
N LYS A 223 -12.20 6.44 -0.09
CA LYS A 223 -11.71 7.82 0.14
C LYS A 223 -12.85 8.83 0.16
N ASN A 224 -13.59 8.89 -0.94
CA ASN A 224 -14.70 9.82 -1.12
C ASN A 224 -15.88 9.53 -0.18
N PHE A 225 -16.07 8.27 0.24
CA PHE A 225 -17.10 7.92 1.21
C PHE A 225 -16.61 7.93 2.67
N GLY A 226 -15.33 8.22 2.94
CA GLY A 226 -14.80 8.18 4.31
C GLY A 226 -14.75 6.77 4.94
N LEU A 227 -15.01 5.71 4.16
CA LEU A 227 -15.15 4.32 4.62
C LEU A 227 -13.93 3.47 4.28
N HIS A 228 -12.73 3.95 4.62
CA HIS A 228 -11.48 3.25 4.30
C HIS A 228 -11.44 1.81 4.80
N GLY A 229 -11.97 1.55 6.00
CA GLY A 229 -11.98 0.23 6.64
C GLY A 229 -12.86 -0.80 5.94
N VAL A 230 -13.83 -0.36 5.13
CA VAL A 230 -14.72 -1.25 4.36
C VAL A 230 -14.00 -1.85 3.15
N ARG A 231 -12.91 -1.23 2.69
CA ARG A 231 -12.06 -1.74 1.59
C ARG A 231 -12.84 -2.07 0.31
N PHE A 232 -13.19 -1.05 -0.47
CA PHE A 232 -13.87 -1.26 -1.76
C PHE A 232 -13.54 -0.17 -2.77
N GLY A 233 -13.56 -0.55 -4.03
CA GLY A 233 -13.25 0.29 -5.19
C GLY A 233 -13.56 -0.47 -6.46
N TYR A 234 -13.44 0.19 -7.61
CA TYR A 234 -13.74 -0.41 -8.89
C TYR A 234 -12.85 0.14 -9.98
N MET A 235 -12.76 -0.60 -11.08
CA MET A 235 -12.20 -0.10 -12.33
C MET A 235 -13.24 -0.19 -13.44
N VAL A 236 -13.12 0.72 -14.41
CA VAL A 236 -13.94 0.77 -15.63
C VAL A 236 -13.01 0.59 -16.82
N ALA A 237 -13.37 -0.31 -17.73
CA ALA A 237 -12.65 -0.57 -18.96
C ALA A 237 -13.60 -1.23 -19.98
N ASN A 238 -13.15 -1.43 -21.22
CA ASN A 238 -13.90 -2.27 -22.15
C ASN A 238 -14.15 -3.69 -21.58
N PRO A 239 -15.19 -4.41 -22.05
CA PRO A 239 -15.57 -5.70 -21.48
C PRO A 239 -14.46 -6.76 -21.48
N GLY A 240 -13.54 -6.71 -22.44
CA GLY A 240 -12.41 -7.62 -22.53
C GLY A 240 -11.37 -7.41 -21.43
N LEU A 241 -10.97 -6.15 -21.18
CA LEU A 241 -10.05 -5.81 -20.08
C LEU A 241 -10.70 -6.03 -18.72
N ALA A 242 -11.95 -5.58 -18.54
CA ALA A 242 -12.68 -5.77 -17.30
C ALA A 242 -12.88 -7.27 -16.99
N GLY A 243 -13.21 -8.07 -18.00
CA GLY A 243 -13.35 -9.52 -17.88
C GLY A 243 -12.07 -10.24 -17.46
N LYS A 244 -10.90 -9.83 -18.00
CA LYS A 244 -9.60 -10.39 -17.59
C LYS A 244 -9.36 -10.20 -16.10
N ILE A 245 -9.59 -8.99 -15.58
CA ILE A 245 -9.41 -8.70 -14.16
C ILE A 245 -10.44 -9.47 -13.32
N ARG A 246 -11.73 -9.45 -13.70
CA ARG A 246 -12.78 -10.21 -12.98
C ARG A 246 -12.43 -11.70 -12.87
N SER A 247 -11.84 -12.30 -13.90
CA SER A 247 -11.49 -13.72 -13.89
C SER A 247 -10.43 -14.12 -12.86
N MET A 248 -9.66 -13.16 -12.35
CA MET A 248 -8.63 -13.38 -11.33
C MET A 248 -9.08 -13.01 -9.92
N LEU A 249 -10.19 -12.28 -9.77
CA LEU A 249 -10.69 -11.90 -8.45
C LEU A 249 -11.21 -13.14 -7.70
N PRO A 250 -10.85 -13.31 -6.41
CA PRO A 250 -11.38 -14.40 -5.61
C PRO A 250 -12.90 -14.40 -5.55
N LYS A 251 -13.49 -15.58 -5.36
CA LYS A 251 -14.91 -15.67 -4.96
C LYS A 251 -15.09 -14.93 -3.64
N TRP A 252 -16.15 -14.14 -3.53
CA TRP A 252 -16.44 -13.29 -2.36
C TRP A 252 -15.31 -12.31 -2.02
N ASN A 253 -14.63 -11.73 -3.02
CA ASN A 253 -13.62 -10.69 -2.81
C ASN A 253 -14.21 -9.41 -2.19
N LEU A 254 -15.46 -9.08 -2.52
CA LEU A 254 -16.22 -8.01 -1.87
C LEU A 254 -16.81 -8.52 -0.56
N ASN A 255 -16.76 -7.68 0.48
CA ASN A 255 -17.30 -7.99 1.80
C ASN A 255 -18.73 -7.43 1.99
N ALA A 256 -19.44 -7.94 3.00
CA ALA A 256 -20.82 -7.56 3.29
C ALA A 256 -20.99 -6.08 3.70
N PHE A 257 -19.94 -5.43 4.24
CA PHE A 257 -19.98 -3.98 4.48
C PHE A 257 -20.01 -3.22 3.15
N ALA A 258 -19.18 -3.62 2.17
CA ALA A 258 -19.16 -2.99 0.85
C ALA A 258 -20.50 -3.14 0.13
N GLU A 259 -21.10 -4.33 0.18
CA GLU A 259 -22.46 -4.56 -0.33
C GLU A 259 -23.47 -3.62 0.32
N THR A 260 -23.54 -3.62 1.66
CA THR A 260 -24.51 -2.80 2.39
C THR A 260 -24.39 -1.33 2.02
N VAL A 261 -23.16 -0.81 1.95
CA VAL A 261 -22.90 0.57 1.54
C VAL A 261 -23.39 0.83 0.13
N VAL A 262 -23.05 -0.02 -0.85
CA VAL A 262 -23.47 0.13 -2.25
C VAL A 262 -24.99 0.20 -2.38
N PHE A 263 -25.71 -0.71 -1.70
CA PHE A 263 -27.18 -0.75 -1.75
C PHE A 263 -27.84 0.45 -1.06
N MET A 264 -27.18 1.05 -0.08
CA MET A 264 -27.66 2.26 0.59
C MET A 264 -27.45 3.52 -0.26
N LEU A 265 -26.47 3.57 -1.16
CA LEU A 265 -26.11 4.82 -1.87
C LEU A 265 -27.29 5.50 -2.58
N LYS A 266 -28.28 4.74 -3.07
CA LYS A 266 -29.49 5.29 -3.69
C LYS A 266 -30.30 6.21 -2.77
N ASP A 267 -30.29 5.93 -1.47
CA ASP A 267 -31.08 6.64 -0.45
C ASP A 267 -30.30 7.83 0.16
N TYR A 268 -29.00 7.89 -0.09
CA TYR A 268 -28.05 8.84 0.53
C TYR A 268 -27.31 9.72 -0.48
N GLY A 269 -27.70 9.70 -1.77
CA GLY A 269 -27.03 10.43 -2.84
C GLY A 269 -26.95 11.95 -2.63
N ALA A 270 -28.03 12.57 -2.14
CA ALA A 270 -28.04 14.02 -1.86
C ALA A 270 -27.06 14.41 -0.74
N GLU A 271 -27.00 13.61 0.31
CA GLU A 271 -26.09 13.82 1.46
C GLU A 271 -24.63 13.60 1.04
N TYR A 272 -24.38 12.63 0.16
CA TYR A 272 -23.07 12.43 -0.43
C TYR A 272 -22.62 13.63 -1.27
N VAL A 273 -23.47 14.15 -2.17
CA VAL A 273 -23.12 15.32 -2.99
C VAL A 273 -22.81 16.54 -2.11
N GLU A 274 -23.64 16.80 -1.10
CA GLU A 274 -23.40 17.91 -0.17
C GLU A 274 -22.08 17.73 0.60
N SER A 275 -21.75 16.51 1.02
CA SER A 275 -20.47 16.23 1.68
C SER A 275 -19.26 16.62 0.81
N LEU A 276 -19.32 16.39 -0.51
CA LEU A 276 -18.27 16.78 -1.45
C LEU A 276 -18.16 18.31 -1.57
N HIS A 277 -19.29 19.03 -1.61
CA HIS A 277 -19.30 20.49 -1.61
C HIS A 277 -18.63 21.05 -0.35
N MET A 278 -18.93 20.48 0.82
CA MET A 278 -18.30 20.87 2.08
C MET A 278 -16.78 20.66 2.05
N VAL A 279 -16.30 19.52 1.54
CA VAL A 279 -14.85 19.26 1.39
C VAL A 279 -14.19 20.24 0.43
N ARG A 280 -14.81 20.54 -0.72
CA ARG A 280 -14.28 21.50 -1.71
C ARG A 280 -14.15 22.90 -1.12
N ARG A 281 -15.17 23.38 -0.41
CA ARG A 281 -15.13 24.65 0.32
C ARG A 281 -14.00 24.66 1.35
N ASP A 282 -13.94 23.64 2.19
CA ASP A 282 -12.93 23.55 3.25
C ASP A 282 -11.50 23.45 2.71
N ARG A 283 -11.31 22.84 1.54
CA ARG A 283 -10.01 22.83 0.84
C ARG A 283 -9.53 24.25 0.54
N LEU A 284 -10.41 25.09 -0.02
CA LEU A 284 -10.09 26.48 -0.34
C LEU A 284 -9.82 27.30 0.93
N ASP A 285 -10.63 27.12 1.97
CA ASP A 285 -10.44 27.78 3.27
C ASP A 285 -9.13 27.38 3.95
N MET A 286 -8.81 26.08 3.93
CA MET A 286 -7.58 25.54 4.50
C MET A 286 -6.35 26.06 3.73
N ALA A 287 -6.43 26.11 2.40
CA ALA A 287 -5.35 26.66 1.58
C ALA A 287 -5.09 28.14 1.90
N ARG A 288 -6.16 28.95 2.04
CA ARG A 288 -6.05 30.36 2.45
C ARG A 288 -5.38 30.50 3.82
N GLN A 289 -5.82 29.73 4.81
CA GLN A 289 -5.27 29.81 6.17
C GLN A 289 -3.80 29.38 6.23
N LEU A 290 -3.43 28.27 5.60
CA LEU A 290 -2.04 27.81 5.56
C LEU A 290 -1.12 28.80 4.84
N SER A 291 -1.63 29.47 3.80
CA SER A 291 -0.86 30.47 3.04
C SER A 291 -0.52 31.72 3.87
N THR A 292 -1.11 31.90 5.06
CA THR A 292 -0.73 32.99 5.97
C THR A 292 0.59 32.74 6.72
N LEU A 293 1.10 31.50 6.74
CA LEU A 293 2.31 31.11 7.46
C LEU A 293 3.58 31.50 6.68
N PRO A 294 4.49 32.33 7.24
CA PRO A 294 5.65 32.85 6.51
C PRO A 294 6.58 31.77 5.93
N GLY A 295 6.82 31.81 4.62
CA GLY A 295 7.73 30.89 3.93
C GLY A 295 7.16 29.50 3.65
N LEU A 296 5.90 29.23 4.04
CA LEU A 296 5.17 28.05 3.61
C LEU A 296 4.65 28.27 2.18
N THR A 297 4.81 27.27 1.31
CA THR A 297 4.20 27.30 -0.03
C THR A 297 3.12 26.22 -0.10
N VAL A 298 1.90 26.62 -0.45
CA VAL A 298 0.74 25.72 -0.60
C VAL A 298 0.46 25.55 -2.09
N TYR A 299 0.51 24.31 -2.59
CA TYR A 299 0.22 24.02 -4.00
C TYR A 299 -1.29 23.87 -4.22
N PRO A 300 -1.83 24.39 -5.35
CA PRO A 300 -3.22 24.15 -5.73
C PRO A 300 -3.54 22.66 -5.84
N SER A 301 -4.75 22.28 -5.47
CA SER A 301 -5.17 20.87 -5.44
C SER A 301 -6.61 20.70 -5.88
N GLN A 302 -6.86 19.61 -6.59
CA GLN A 302 -8.20 19.12 -6.94
C GLN A 302 -8.57 17.83 -6.17
N GLY A 303 -7.70 17.34 -5.27
CA GLY A 303 -8.00 16.26 -4.32
C GLY A 303 -8.56 16.78 -2.99
N ASN A 304 -8.70 15.91 -1.97
CA ASN A 304 -9.07 16.28 -0.60
C ASN A 304 -7.85 16.45 0.33
N PHE A 305 -6.75 16.98 -0.22
CA PHE A 305 -5.52 17.24 0.51
C PHE A 305 -4.75 18.37 -0.17
N LEU A 306 -3.81 18.98 0.56
CA LEU A 306 -2.91 20.01 0.07
C LEU A 306 -1.47 19.53 0.22
N PHE A 307 -0.68 19.74 -0.83
CA PHE A 307 0.76 19.57 -0.76
C PHE A 307 1.38 20.89 -0.35
N VAL A 308 2.29 20.84 0.62
CA VAL A 308 2.91 22.04 1.17
C VAL A 308 4.41 21.86 1.23
N ARG A 309 5.14 22.90 0.81
CA ARG A 309 6.58 23.01 1.03
C ARG A 309 6.84 23.88 2.26
N LEU A 310 7.61 23.32 3.19
CA LEU A 310 8.05 23.97 4.41
C LEU A 310 9.06 25.11 4.14
N PRO A 311 9.18 26.09 5.05
CA PRO A 311 10.20 27.12 4.97
C PRO A 311 11.63 26.56 4.91
N VAL A 312 12.55 27.35 4.38
CA VAL A 312 13.97 26.97 4.32
C VAL A 312 14.50 26.68 5.73
N GLY A 313 15.21 25.55 5.86
CA GLY A 313 15.77 25.06 7.12
C GLY A 313 14.80 24.26 7.99
N ALA A 314 13.54 24.08 7.59
CA ALA A 314 12.62 23.18 8.27
C ALA A 314 12.66 21.77 7.65
N GLU A 315 12.80 20.76 8.52
CA GLU A 315 12.76 19.34 8.15
C GLU A 315 11.38 18.75 8.46
N GLY A 316 10.74 18.10 7.49
CA GLY A 316 9.37 17.62 7.61
C GLY A 316 9.20 16.50 8.63
N THR A 317 10.22 15.68 8.85
CA THR A 317 10.20 14.66 9.93
C THR A 317 10.16 15.31 11.30
N VAL A 318 10.97 16.36 11.51
CA VAL A 318 10.98 17.15 12.75
C VAL A 318 9.65 17.86 12.94
N VAL A 319 9.11 18.51 11.90
CA VAL A 319 7.81 19.18 11.96
C VAL A 319 6.69 18.18 12.30
N ARG A 320 6.66 17.02 11.64
CA ARG A 320 5.71 15.94 11.92
C ARG A 320 5.79 15.48 13.38
N ASP A 321 7.00 15.19 13.86
CA ASP A 321 7.20 14.62 15.19
C ASP A 321 6.81 15.64 16.28
N ARG A 322 7.13 16.93 16.08
CA ARG A 322 6.73 18.01 16.99
C ARG A 322 5.23 18.28 16.96
N LEU A 323 4.60 18.32 15.78
CA LEU A 323 3.13 18.43 15.68
C LEU A 323 2.41 17.28 16.39
N LEU A 324 2.95 16.06 16.28
CA LEU A 324 2.36 14.89 16.91
C LEU A 324 2.52 14.94 18.44
N THR A 325 3.72 15.25 18.92
CA THR A 325 4.06 15.20 20.36
C THR A 325 3.60 16.43 21.14
N GLU A 326 3.70 17.64 20.56
CA GLU A 326 3.38 18.90 21.22
C GLU A 326 1.90 19.31 21.00
N HIS A 327 1.28 18.90 19.89
CA HIS A 327 -0.06 19.37 19.50
C HIS A 327 -1.08 18.25 19.25
N ARG A 328 -0.68 16.98 19.33
CA ARG A 328 -1.51 15.81 18.97
C ARG A 328 -2.09 15.91 17.56
N ILE A 329 -1.27 16.32 16.60
CA ILE A 329 -1.62 16.44 15.18
C ILE A 329 -0.72 15.53 14.35
N LEU A 330 -1.31 14.64 13.58
CA LEU A 330 -0.59 13.72 12.71
C LEU A 330 -0.63 14.24 11.27
N VAL A 331 0.54 14.42 10.64
CA VAL A 331 0.69 14.91 9.26
C VAL A 331 1.50 13.95 8.39
N ARG A 332 1.25 13.92 7.08
CA ARG A 332 1.99 13.06 6.15
C ARG A 332 3.24 13.77 5.65
N GLU A 333 4.37 13.46 6.26
CA GLU A 333 5.70 13.78 5.71
C GLU A 333 5.91 13.04 4.38
N CYS A 334 6.49 13.69 3.37
CA CYS A 334 6.59 13.17 2.00
C CYS A 334 8.03 13.02 1.48
N GLY A 335 9.05 13.03 2.33
CA GLY A 335 10.45 12.82 1.92
C GLY A 335 10.77 11.39 1.51
N ASN A 336 9.97 10.41 1.95
CA ASN A 336 10.08 9.03 1.47
C ASN A 336 9.34 8.77 0.14
N LYS A 337 8.70 9.77 -0.46
CA LYS A 337 8.13 9.63 -1.81
C LYS A 337 9.21 9.93 -2.84
N ILE A 338 9.37 9.02 -3.80
CA ILE A 338 10.25 9.23 -4.95
C ILE A 338 9.83 10.51 -5.68
N GLY A 339 10.78 11.38 -6.00
CA GLY A 339 10.51 12.69 -6.63
C GLY A 339 10.09 13.81 -5.66
N SER A 340 10.15 13.57 -4.35
CA SER A 340 9.89 14.56 -3.30
C SER A 340 11.11 14.73 -2.37
N SER A 341 11.03 15.62 -1.39
CA SER A 341 12.07 15.83 -0.37
C SER A 341 11.47 15.95 1.03
N SER A 342 12.32 15.92 2.06
CA SER A 342 11.93 16.05 3.46
C SER A 342 11.23 17.39 3.77
N ARG A 343 11.33 18.40 2.89
CA ARG A 343 10.66 19.69 3.07
C ARG A 343 9.17 19.67 2.71
N PHE A 344 8.62 18.54 2.27
CA PHE A 344 7.24 18.47 1.82
C PHE A 344 6.35 17.69 2.78
N LEU A 345 5.17 18.23 3.03
CA LEU A 345 4.08 17.54 3.72
C LEU A 345 2.86 17.45 2.79
N ARG A 346 2.05 16.42 2.98
CA ARG A 346 0.67 16.35 2.48
C ARG A 346 -0.28 16.46 3.66
N LEU A 347 -1.22 17.39 3.59
CA LEU A 347 -2.16 17.70 4.65
C LEU A 347 -3.58 17.47 4.15
N VAL A 348 -4.28 16.50 4.72
CA VAL A 348 -5.66 16.16 4.33
C VAL A 348 -6.62 17.28 4.74
N VAL A 349 -7.62 17.57 3.92
CA VAL A 349 -8.63 18.58 4.21
C VAL A 349 -9.51 18.11 5.37
N ARG A 350 -9.71 19.00 6.35
CA ARG A 350 -10.43 18.72 7.60
C ARG A 350 -11.37 19.89 7.93
N PRO A 351 -12.34 19.70 8.84
CA PRO A 351 -13.20 20.78 9.32
C PRO A 351 -12.41 21.95 9.92
N GLN A 352 -13.00 23.16 9.89
CA GLN A 352 -12.37 24.41 10.34
C GLN A 352 -11.82 24.37 11.78
N THR A 353 -12.42 23.58 12.67
CA THR A 353 -11.91 23.40 14.04
C THR A 353 -10.55 22.71 14.06
N ASP A 354 -10.37 21.69 13.22
CA ASP A 354 -9.12 20.94 13.10
C ASP A 354 -8.07 21.79 12.36
N VAL A 355 -8.47 22.50 11.30
CA VAL A 355 -7.58 23.37 10.52
C VAL A 355 -7.00 24.49 11.38
N ARG A 356 -7.80 25.14 12.22
CA ARG A 356 -7.30 26.17 13.15
C ARG A 356 -6.26 25.62 14.13
N ARG A 357 -6.46 24.39 14.62
CA ARG A 357 -5.48 23.69 15.47
C ARG A 357 -4.19 23.41 14.72
N LEU A 358 -4.29 22.95 13.46
CA LEU A 358 -3.13 22.71 12.60
C LEU A 358 -2.34 24.00 12.35
N VAL A 359 -2.99 25.08 11.97
CA VAL A 359 -2.32 26.36 11.67
C VAL A 359 -1.59 26.89 12.91
N SER A 360 -2.25 26.90 14.06
CA SER A 360 -1.63 27.31 15.33
C SER A 360 -0.47 26.39 15.74
N GLY A 361 -0.61 25.07 15.57
CA GLY A 361 0.45 24.11 15.83
C GLY A 361 1.65 24.30 14.89
N MET A 362 1.41 24.53 13.60
CA MET A 362 2.47 24.82 12.63
C MET A 362 3.17 26.13 12.94
N GLU A 363 2.44 27.18 13.34
CA GLU A 363 3.03 28.45 13.74
C GLU A 363 3.98 28.28 14.95
N SER A 364 3.52 27.56 15.98
CA SER A 364 4.33 27.22 17.17
C SER A 364 5.58 26.42 16.80
N VAL A 365 5.43 25.35 16.01
CA VAL A 365 6.54 24.45 15.65
C VAL A 365 7.57 25.15 14.74
N LEU A 366 7.11 25.95 13.77
CA LEU A 366 8.00 26.58 12.80
C LEU A 366 8.64 27.89 13.31
N TYR A 367 7.95 28.64 14.17
CA TYR A 367 8.37 29.99 14.55
C TYR A 367 8.43 30.24 16.06
N GLY A 368 7.90 29.35 16.91
CA GLY A 368 7.79 29.53 18.36
C GLY A 368 9.13 29.66 19.10
N THR A 369 10.23 29.15 18.54
CA THR A 369 11.59 29.34 19.08
C THR A 369 12.28 30.61 18.55
N ARG A 370 11.72 31.33 17.58
CA ARG A 370 12.34 32.49 16.90
C ARG A 370 11.81 33.86 17.32
N ARG A 371 11.03 33.99 18.41
CA ARG A 371 10.72 35.31 19.00
C ARG A 371 11.87 35.92 19.83
N GLY A 372 13.03 35.25 19.93
CA GLY A 372 14.18 35.71 20.71
C GLY A 372 15.54 35.69 19.99
N ALA A 373 15.61 35.39 18.69
CA ALA A 373 16.88 35.36 17.96
C ALA A 373 16.82 36.29 16.75
N ALA A 374 17.70 37.28 16.75
CA ALA A 374 17.86 38.27 15.68
C ALA A 374 18.03 37.59 14.31
N VAL A 375 17.40 38.21 13.31
CA VAL A 375 17.57 37.90 11.89
C VAL A 375 19.05 38.09 11.51
N PRO A 376 19.73 37.10 10.92
CA PRO A 376 20.94 37.38 10.17
C PRO A 376 20.54 37.91 8.79
N GLU A 377 21.01 39.11 8.46
CA GLU A 377 20.94 39.70 7.12
C GLU A 377 21.53 38.77 6.05
N LEU A 378 20.99 38.92 4.84
CA LEU A 378 21.51 38.35 3.60
C LEU A 378 22.92 38.88 3.30
N GLY A 379 23.93 38.05 3.57
CA GLY A 379 25.29 38.24 3.08
C GLY A 379 25.45 37.69 1.67
N THR A 380 25.59 38.57 0.69
CA THR A 380 26.10 38.27 -0.65
C THR A 380 27.50 37.68 -0.56
N GLY A 381 27.70 36.47 -1.08
CA GLY A 381 29.02 35.83 -1.12
C GLY A 381 29.04 34.60 -2.02
N THR A 382 29.45 34.79 -3.26
CA THR A 382 29.90 33.74 -4.18
C THR A 382 31.03 32.93 -3.55
N SER A 383 30.88 31.61 -3.44
CA SER A 383 32.03 30.71 -3.52
C SER A 383 31.63 29.35 -4.07
N TYR A 384 32.10 29.10 -5.29
CA TYR A 384 32.27 27.76 -5.83
C TYR A 384 33.30 26.99 -4.97
N SER A 385 33.06 25.70 -4.76
CA SER A 385 34.12 24.75 -4.47
C SER A 385 33.94 23.54 -5.37
N SER A 386 34.77 23.52 -6.40
CA SER A 386 34.99 22.44 -7.35
C SER A 386 35.82 21.33 -6.70
N GLY A 387 35.39 20.07 -6.86
CA GLY A 387 36.19 18.91 -6.46
C GLY A 387 35.76 17.65 -7.20
N THR A 388 36.13 17.55 -8.47
CA THR A 388 36.09 16.31 -9.26
C THR A 388 37.51 15.86 -9.56
N ALA A 389 37.87 14.64 -9.17
CA ALA A 389 38.85 13.70 -9.78
C ALA A 389 38.98 12.51 -8.81
N ALA A 390 38.92 11.23 -9.18
CA ALA A 390 39.22 10.54 -10.43
C ALA A 390 38.22 9.38 -10.65
N VAL A 391 37.54 9.25 -11.80
CA VAL A 391 37.93 8.58 -13.07
C VAL A 391 38.02 7.04 -13.00
N ASP A 392 36.99 6.44 -13.60
CA ASP A 392 36.89 5.16 -14.33
C ASP A 392 38.09 4.20 -14.40
N ARG A 393 37.82 2.90 -14.16
CA ARG A 393 37.85 1.89 -15.25
C ARG A 393 37.31 0.50 -14.88
N LEU A 394 36.41 0.05 -15.76
CA LEU A 394 36.22 -1.28 -16.37
C LEU A 394 35.68 -2.51 -15.60
N VAL A 395 34.69 -3.08 -16.27
CA VAL A 395 34.06 -4.41 -16.21
C VAL A 395 35.06 -5.53 -16.57
N SER A 396 35.10 -6.63 -15.79
CA SER A 396 34.81 -8.02 -16.24
C SER A 396 35.26 -9.13 -15.25
N SER A 397 34.32 -10.05 -14.98
CA SER A 397 34.45 -11.51 -14.72
C SER A 397 35.33 -12.08 -13.58
N THR A 398 34.62 -12.67 -12.60
CA THR A 398 34.83 -13.97 -11.90
C THR A 398 36.20 -14.40 -11.39
N SER A 399 36.29 -14.65 -10.07
CA SER A 399 36.70 -15.95 -9.47
C SER A 399 36.60 -15.88 -7.94
N GLY A 400 36.08 -16.94 -7.31
CA GLY A 400 35.84 -17.00 -5.87
C GLY A 400 37.12 -17.06 -5.03
N GLN A 401 37.08 -16.40 -3.87
CA GLN A 401 37.95 -16.63 -2.72
C GLN A 401 37.06 -16.50 -1.47
N GLY A 402 37.12 -17.52 -0.60
CA GLY A 402 36.19 -17.73 0.50
C GLY A 402 36.38 -16.77 1.69
N TYR A 403 35.28 -16.53 2.42
CA TYR A 403 35.27 -15.88 3.73
C TYR A 403 35.50 -16.93 4.85
N PRO A 404 36.05 -16.57 6.03
CA PRO A 404 36.11 -17.48 7.19
C PRO A 404 34.74 -17.59 7.89
N GLY A 405 34.46 -18.75 8.52
CA GLY A 405 33.16 -19.12 9.12
C GLY A 405 32.69 -18.25 10.31
N ILE A 406 31.39 -18.35 10.65
CA ILE A 406 30.73 -17.51 11.67
C ILE A 406 30.34 -18.36 12.88
N ALA A 407 30.78 -17.96 14.08
CA ALA A 407 30.50 -18.66 15.34
C ALA A 407 29.94 -17.69 16.41
N ALA A 408 28.93 -18.14 17.17
CA ALA A 408 28.41 -17.44 18.35
C ALA A 408 28.33 -18.39 19.56
N ALA A 409 28.86 -17.93 20.71
CA ALA A 409 28.87 -18.69 21.96
C ALA A 409 28.44 -17.82 23.14
N ALA A 410 27.58 -18.37 24.02
CA ALA A 410 27.16 -17.71 25.26
C ALA A 410 27.40 -18.64 26.47
N ASN A 411 28.04 -18.10 27.53
CA ASN A 411 28.28 -18.78 28.80
C ASN A 411 27.56 -18.01 29.93
N GLY A 412 26.56 -18.61 30.59
CA GLY A 412 25.83 -17.97 31.70
C GLY A 412 24.53 -18.70 32.10
N MET A 413 23.96 -18.39 33.28
CA MET A 413 22.77 -19.08 33.83
C MET A 413 21.53 -19.02 32.92
N ALA A 414 21.41 -17.99 32.07
CA ALA A 414 20.43 -17.88 31.00
C ALA A 414 21.07 -17.14 29.80
N GLY A 415 21.63 -17.89 28.85
CA GLY A 415 22.28 -17.33 27.66
C GLY A 415 21.56 -17.73 26.37
N GLN A 416 21.28 -16.77 25.50
CA GLN A 416 20.71 -17.01 24.17
C GLN A 416 21.69 -16.49 23.10
N PRO A 417 22.31 -17.34 22.26
CA PRO A 417 23.04 -16.87 21.10
C PRO A 417 22.06 -16.25 20.10
N GLN A 418 22.45 -15.16 19.43
CA GLN A 418 21.63 -14.49 18.42
C GLN A 418 21.47 -15.37 17.16
N PRO A 419 20.41 -15.17 16.35
CA PRO A 419 20.27 -15.85 15.06
C PRO A 419 21.45 -15.54 14.13
N LEU A 420 21.95 -16.57 13.43
CA LEU A 420 22.99 -16.40 12.41
C LEU A 420 22.45 -16.73 11.03
N THR A 421 22.75 -15.84 10.07
CA THR A 421 22.36 -16.01 8.67
C THR A 421 23.59 -15.87 7.77
N ALA A 422 23.85 -16.86 6.92
CA ALA A 422 24.86 -16.79 5.86
C ALA A 422 24.20 -17.03 4.49
N ALA A 423 24.46 -16.16 3.52
CA ALA A 423 23.93 -16.28 2.16
C ALA A 423 25.02 -16.01 1.12
N ALA A 424 25.06 -16.84 0.06
CA ALA A 424 25.96 -16.64 -1.08
C ALA A 424 25.15 -16.65 -2.40
N ASN A 425 25.44 -15.69 -3.29
CA ASN A 425 24.82 -15.55 -4.60
C ASN A 425 25.89 -15.61 -5.71
N GLY A 426 25.73 -16.46 -6.73
CA GLY A 426 26.64 -16.57 -7.88
C GLY A 426 26.59 -17.94 -8.57
N MET A 427 27.21 -18.10 -9.76
CA MET A 427 27.15 -19.38 -10.52
C MET A 427 27.63 -20.60 -9.72
N VAL A 428 28.61 -20.41 -8.83
CA VAL A 428 29.08 -21.39 -7.82
C VAL A 428 28.98 -20.70 -6.45
N GLY A 429 27.98 -21.08 -5.64
CA GLY A 429 27.71 -20.45 -4.35
C GLY A 429 27.88 -21.45 -3.20
N GLN A 430 28.79 -21.19 -2.28
CA GLN A 430 28.96 -21.97 -1.04
C GLN A 430 28.73 -21.04 0.18
N PRO A 431 27.64 -21.20 0.93
CA PRO A 431 27.45 -20.48 2.19
C PRO A 431 28.41 -21.06 3.24
N GLN A 432 28.78 -20.24 4.23
CA GLN A 432 29.75 -20.60 5.26
C GLN A 432 29.16 -21.56 6.30
N PRO A 433 29.99 -22.41 6.95
CA PRO A 433 29.57 -23.16 8.13
C PRO A 433 29.13 -22.21 9.26
N LEU A 434 28.06 -22.57 9.97
CA LEU A 434 27.57 -21.83 11.14
C LEU A 434 27.57 -22.72 12.37
N THR A 435 28.12 -22.20 13.47
CA THR A 435 28.12 -22.87 14.77
C THR A 435 27.50 -21.98 15.84
N ALA A 436 26.44 -22.46 16.50
CA ALA A 436 25.86 -21.83 17.68
C ALA A 436 25.92 -22.77 18.88
N ALA A 437 26.54 -22.32 19.97
CA ALA A 437 26.65 -23.09 21.20
C ALA A 437 26.14 -22.28 22.41
N ALA A 438 25.32 -22.92 23.24
CA ALA A 438 24.87 -22.36 24.52
C ALA A 438 25.28 -23.30 25.66
N ASN A 439 26.04 -22.77 26.62
CA ASN A 439 26.44 -23.48 27.83
C ASN A 439 25.85 -22.75 29.07
N GLY A 440 24.85 -23.35 29.73
CA GLY A 440 24.11 -22.72 30.85
C GLY A 440 23.03 -23.63 31.47
N MET A 441 22.41 -23.23 32.59
CA MET A 441 21.36 -24.05 33.27
C MET A 441 20.13 -24.26 32.37
N VAL A 442 19.72 -23.22 31.64
CA VAL A 442 18.70 -23.26 30.59
C VAL A 442 19.31 -22.66 29.32
N GLY A 443 19.37 -23.44 28.23
CA GLY A 443 20.04 -23.04 27.00
C GLY A 443 19.18 -23.34 25.76
N GLN A 444 18.94 -22.33 24.93
CA GLN A 444 18.26 -22.46 23.64
C GLN A 444 19.10 -21.80 22.54
N PRO A 445 19.76 -22.57 21.66
CA PRO A 445 20.34 -21.99 20.45
C PRO A 445 19.22 -21.49 19.52
N GLN A 446 19.32 -20.23 19.09
CA GLN A 446 18.40 -19.61 18.12
C GLN A 446 18.56 -20.22 16.71
N PRO A 447 17.62 -19.99 15.77
CA PRO A 447 17.65 -20.56 14.44
C PRO A 447 18.91 -20.19 13.64
N LEU A 448 19.47 -21.16 12.91
CA LEU A 448 20.56 -20.95 11.93
C LEU A 448 20.02 -21.08 10.51
N THR A 449 20.39 -20.14 9.64
CA THR A 449 20.02 -20.15 8.22
C THR A 449 21.26 -20.03 7.33
N ALA A 450 21.51 -21.03 6.49
CA ALA A 450 22.58 -21.00 5.49
C ALA A 450 21.99 -21.22 4.09
N ALA A 451 21.99 -20.20 3.23
CA ALA A 451 21.37 -20.23 1.91
C ALA A 451 22.40 -20.13 0.78
N ALA A 452 22.26 -20.99 -0.24
CA ALA A 452 23.08 -20.97 -1.45
C ALA A 452 22.19 -20.73 -2.67
N ASN A 453 22.38 -19.63 -3.39
CA ASN A 453 21.70 -19.36 -4.66
C ASN A 453 22.71 -19.35 -5.81
N GLY A 454 22.78 -20.46 -6.57
CA GLY A 454 23.74 -20.66 -7.66
C GLY A 454 23.57 -21.98 -8.42
N MET A 455 23.96 -22.04 -9.70
CA MET A 455 23.77 -23.24 -10.56
C MET A 455 24.39 -24.52 -9.95
N LEU A 456 25.51 -24.41 -9.24
CA LEU A 456 26.19 -25.49 -8.51
C LEU A 456 26.36 -25.14 -7.02
N GLY A 457 25.24 -25.01 -6.28
CA GLY A 457 25.26 -24.65 -4.85
C GLY A 457 25.31 -25.85 -3.90
N GLN A 458 26.22 -25.85 -2.92
CA GLN A 458 26.24 -26.84 -1.82
C GLN A 458 26.21 -26.13 -0.46
N PRO A 459 25.16 -26.30 0.37
CA PRO A 459 25.15 -25.82 1.75
C PRO A 459 26.20 -26.55 2.60
N GLN A 460 27.00 -25.80 3.35
CA GLN A 460 27.98 -26.30 4.33
C GLN A 460 27.30 -26.70 5.67
N PRO A 461 28.00 -27.41 6.58
CA PRO A 461 27.42 -27.96 7.80
C PRO A 461 26.87 -26.90 8.76
N LEU A 462 25.71 -27.18 9.37
CA LEU A 462 25.13 -26.41 10.48
C LEU A 462 25.26 -27.23 11.78
N THR A 463 25.87 -26.64 12.80
CA THR A 463 26.01 -27.27 14.12
C THR A 463 25.36 -26.40 15.20
N ALA A 464 24.39 -26.95 15.93
CA ALA A 464 23.96 -26.37 17.20
C ALA A 464 24.05 -27.36 18.35
N ALA A 465 24.63 -26.88 19.46
CA ALA A 465 24.80 -27.65 20.67
C ALA A 465 24.23 -26.88 21.86
N ALA A 466 23.41 -27.57 22.66
CA ALA A 466 22.93 -27.08 23.94
C ALA A 466 23.46 -28.00 25.06
N ASN A 467 24.27 -27.44 25.96
CA ASN A 467 24.75 -28.15 27.15
C ASN A 467 24.13 -27.48 28.39
N GLY A 468 23.14 -28.13 29.01
CA GLY A 468 22.36 -27.57 30.14
C GLY A 468 21.29 -28.52 30.70
N MET A 469 20.77 -28.23 31.90
CA MET A 469 19.76 -29.07 32.58
C MET A 469 18.38 -29.05 31.89
N GLY A 470 18.09 -28.04 31.07
CA GLY A 470 16.92 -28.00 30.19
C GLY A 470 17.22 -27.21 28.92
N GLY A 471 17.14 -27.86 27.76
CA GLY A 471 17.40 -27.22 26.47
C GLY A 471 16.59 -27.83 25.33
N GLN A 472 16.11 -26.99 24.43
CA GLN A 472 15.46 -27.36 23.17
C GLN A 472 16.29 -26.80 22.03
N ALA A 473 16.78 -27.65 21.12
CA ALA A 473 17.37 -27.20 19.86
C ALA A 473 16.23 -26.88 18.88
N GLN A 474 16.16 -25.64 18.39
CA GLN A 474 15.16 -25.22 17.40
C GLN A 474 15.64 -25.37 15.95
N GLN A 475 14.70 -25.27 15.02
CA GLN A 475 14.76 -25.64 13.60
C GLN A 475 15.93 -25.02 12.82
N PHE A 476 16.50 -25.80 11.91
CA PHE A 476 17.50 -25.36 10.92
C PHE A 476 16.89 -25.23 9.54
N THR A 477 17.35 -24.27 8.74
CA THR A 477 16.91 -24.12 7.35
C THR A 477 18.12 -23.86 6.45
N ALA A 478 18.39 -24.80 5.53
CA ALA A 478 19.45 -24.66 4.54
C ALA A 478 18.90 -24.87 3.11
N PRO A 479 18.31 -23.83 2.49
CA PRO A 479 17.81 -23.91 1.14
C PRO A 479 18.97 -23.79 0.13
N ALA A 480 18.98 -24.67 -0.87
CA ALA A 480 19.86 -24.56 -2.04
C ALA A 480 18.99 -24.36 -3.29
N ASN A 481 19.24 -23.29 -4.04
CA ASN A 481 18.66 -23.08 -5.36
C ASN A 481 19.76 -23.26 -6.43
N GLY A 482 19.81 -24.44 -7.05
CA GLY A 482 20.79 -24.83 -8.07
C GLY A 482 20.47 -26.18 -8.73
N MET A 483 21.08 -26.47 -9.89
CA MET A 483 20.82 -27.70 -10.65
C MET A 483 21.34 -28.97 -9.96
N VAL A 484 22.39 -28.88 -9.12
CA VAL A 484 23.10 -30.04 -8.54
C VAL A 484 23.49 -29.83 -7.06
N GLY A 485 22.55 -29.39 -6.22
CA GLY A 485 22.82 -29.14 -4.80
C GLY A 485 22.34 -30.25 -3.86
N GLN A 486 23.21 -30.74 -2.97
CA GLN A 486 22.84 -31.58 -1.83
C GLN A 486 23.34 -30.93 -0.53
N PRO A 487 22.50 -30.76 0.51
CA PRO A 487 22.95 -30.33 1.84
C PRO A 487 23.84 -31.40 2.49
N GLN A 488 25.02 -31.02 2.99
CA GLN A 488 25.83 -31.93 3.80
C GLN A 488 25.50 -31.76 5.30
N GLN A 489 25.02 -32.86 5.89
CA GLN A 489 24.92 -33.19 7.33
C GLN A 489 24.44 -32.08 8.29
N PHE A 490 23.27 -32.30 8.89
CA PHE A 490 22.78 -31.53 10.05
C PHE A 490 23.09 -32.28 11.34
N THR A 491 23.74 -31.61 12.31
CA THR A 491 24.00 -32.18 13.64
C THR A 491 23.38 -31.29 14.72
N ALA A 492 22.40 -31.82 15.44
CA ALA A 492 21.90 -31.26 16.70
C ALA A 492 22.23 -32.21 17.84
N ALA A 493 22.87 -31.67 18.89
CA ALA A 493 23.15 -32.39 20.11
C ALA A 493 22.58 -31.63 21.33
N ALA A 494 21.82 -32.34 22.15
CA ALA A 494 21.37 -31.86 23.45
C ALA A 494 21.92 -32.81 24.52
N ASN A 495 22.75 -32.29 25.42
CA ASN A 495 23.26 -33.06 26.55
C ASN A 495 22.51 -32.61 27.83
N GLY A 496 21.52 -33.40 28.27
CA GLY A 496 20.70 -33.15 29.48
C GLY A 496 19.43 -34.03 29.57
N ILE A 497 18.86 -34.18 30.78
CA ILE A 497 17.66 -35.00 31.10
C ILE A 497 16.39 -34.12 31.05
N PRO A 498 15.23 -34.56 30.50
CA PRO A 498 14.96 -35.01 29.15
C PRO A 498 14.62 -33.82 28.21
N GLY A 499 15.36 -33.66 27.11
CA GLY A 499 15.00 -32.76 26.01
C GLY A 499 14.68 -33.55 24.74
N GLN A 500 13.53 -33.30 24.09
CA GLN A 500 13.23 -33.90 22.79
C GLN A 500 13.79 -33.02 21.65
N PRO A 501 14.67 -33.54 20.77
CA PRO A 501 15.04 -32.82 19.55
C PRO A 501 13.81 -32.71 18.62
N GLN A 502 13.53 -31.49 18.15
CA GLN A 502 12.51 -31.24 17.12
C GLN A 502 12.95 -31.76 15.73
N PRO A 503 12.03 -32.02 14.78
CA PRO A 503 12.37 -32.58 13.48
C PRO A 503 13.32 -31.67 12.68
N LEU A 504 14.36 -32.27 12.09
CA LEU A 504 15.26 -31.63 11.14
C LEU A 504 14.57 -31.55 9.78
N THR A 505 14.42 -30.35 9.23
CA THR A 505 13.84 -30.12 7.89
C THR A 505 14.91 -29.70 6.89
N ALA A 506 15.34 -30.63 6.04
CA ALA A 506 16.03 -30.30 4.79
C ALA A 506 14.96 -30.01 3.73
N ALA A 507 14.81 -28.75 3.31
CA ALA A 507 13.89 -28.40 2.23
C ALA A 507 14.50 -28.76 0.87
N GLN A 508 13.94 -29.74 0.16
CA GLN A 508 14.22 -29.95 -1.26
C GLN A 508 13.47 -28.93 -2.10
N THR A 509 14.15 -28.26 -3.04
CA THR A 509 13.47 -27.43 -4.05
C THR A 509 14.10 -27.51 -5.44
N ARG A 510 13.21 -27.71 -6.42
CA ARG A 510 13.30 -27.65 -7.90
C ARG A 510 14.71 -27.60 -8.53
N GLY A 511 15.39 -28.74 -8.54
CA GLY A 511 16.48 -29.08 -9.46
C GLY A 511 16.32 -30.55 -9.88
N THR A 512 16.73 -30.92 -11.10
CA THR A 512 16.37 -32.20 -11.72
C THR A 512 17.02 -33.45 -11.12
N THR A 513 17.90 -33.35 -10.12
CA THR A 513 18.47 -34.50 -9.40
C THR A 513 19.01 -34.10 -8.01
N GLY A 514 18.35 -34.51 -6.93
CA GLY A 514 18.91 -34.35 -5.57
C GLY A 514 18.23 -35.25 -4.54
N MET A 515 18.99 -36.13 -3.88
CA MET A 515 18.54 -36.92 -2.73
C MET A 515 18.89 -36.19 -1.42
N PRO A 516 18.12 -36.34 -0.33
CA PRO A 516 18.49 -35.78 0.98
C PRO A 516 19.76 -36.44 1.53
N GLY A 517 20.73 -35.64 1.99
CA GLY A 517 21.87 -36.12 2.77
C GLY A 517 21.48 -36.46 4.22
N GLY A 518 22.25 -37.34 4.87
CA GLY A 518 21.91 -37.94 6.17
C GLY A 518 21.56 -36.97 7.29
N LEU A 519 20.49 -37.30 8.03
CA LEU A 519 20.04 -36.62 9.25
C LEU A 519 20.46 -37.47 10.47
N THR A 520 21.21 -36.91 11.41
CA THR A 520 21.61 -37.63 12.63
C THR A 520 21.09 -36.90 13.87
N ALA A 521 20.08 -37.46 14.54
CA ALA A 521 19.65 -37.05 15.87
C ALA A 521 20.16 -38.07 16.89
N VAL A 522 20.84 -37.64 17.96
CA VAL A 522 21.34 -38.53 19.02
C VAL A 522 20.28 -38.60 20.14
N ASN A 523 19.75 -39.80 20.41
CA ASN A 523 18.69 -40.01 21.41
C ASN A 523 19.28 -40.14 22.83
N ALA A 524 18.75 -39.39 23.79
CA ALA A 524 19.03 -39.58 25.22
C ALA A 524 18.13 -40.70 25.79
N GLN A 525 18.72 -41.68 26.49
CA GLN A 525 18.03 -42.86 27.01
C GLN A 525 17.10 -42.54 28.20
N GLY A 526 15.83 -42.93 28.12
CA GLY A 526 14.88 -43.01 29.23
C GLY A 526 13.62 -43.81 28.84
N GLN A 527 13.28 -44.88 29.56
CA GLN A 527 12.24 -45.86 29.22
C GLN A 527 10.78 -45.35 29.37
N PRO A 528 9.78 -45.94 28.67
CA PRO A 528 8.37 -45.52 28.74
C PRO A 528 7.50 -46.37 29.69
N GLN A 529 6.47 -45.76 30.30
CA GLN A 529 5.28 -46.44 30.87
C GLN A 529 4.01 -45.90 30.19
N GLY A 530 3.02 -46.77 29.94
CA GLY A 530 1.96 -46.54 28.93
C GLY A 530 0.49 -46.42 29.37
N PHE A 531 -0.36 -46.40 28.33
CA PHE A 531 -1.84 -46.56 28.22
C PHE A 531 -2.77 -45.41 28.69
N PRO A 532 -4.05 -45.30 28.22
CA PRO A 532 -4.75 -45.91 27.05
C PRO A 532 -5.59 -44.91 26.18
N GLN A 533 -6.08 -45.35 25.01
CA GLN A 533 -7.01 -44.61 24.12
C GLN A 533 -8.51 -44.91 24.39
N PRO A 534 -9.43 -43.98 24.04
CA PRO A 534 -10.81 -44.33 23.66
C PRO A 534 -11.25 -43.89 22.24
N GLN A 535 -12.24 -44.62 21.71
CA GLN A 535 -12.81 -44.68 20.35
C GLN A 535 -13.82 -43.56 19.97
N PRO A 536 -14.16 -43.37 18.66
CA PRO A 536 -14.97 -42.26 18.15
C PRO A 536 -16.50 -42.53 18.07
N GLN A 537 -17.32 -41.47 18.24
CA GLN A 537 -18.78 -41.48 18.08
C GLN A 537 -19.25 -40.79 16.78
N ALA A 538 -20.38 -41.27 16.24
CA ALA A 538 -20.95 -40.98 14.92
C ALA A 538 -21.87 -39.72 14.85
N MET A 539 -22.01 -39.16 13.64
CA MET A 539 -22.83 -37.97 13.32
C MET A 539 -24.27 -38.30 12.88
N PRO A 540 -25.26 -37.41 13.09
CA PRO A 540 -26.60 -37.51 12.50
C PRO A 540 -26.82 -36.65 11.23
N GLN A 541 -27.79 -37.09 10.42
CA GLN A 541 -28.21 -36.62 9.07
C GLN A 541 -29.13 -35.36 9.08
N PRO A 542 -29.28 -34.61 7.96
CA PRO A 542 -30.04 -33.35 7.90
C PRO A 542 -31.51 -33.46 7.39
N VAL A 543 -32.32 -32.46 7.77
CA VAL A 543 -33.76 -32.27 7.44
C VAL A 543 -33.93 -31.17 6.38
N PRO A 544 -34.91 -31.20 5.45
CA PRO A 544 -35.06 -30.22 4.36
C PRO A 544 -35.92 -28.98 4.71
N GLN A 545 -35.62 -27.83 4.08
CA GLN A 545 -36.38 -26.57 4.19
C GLN A 545 -37.33 -26.31 3.00
N PRO A 546 -38.43 -25.54 3.19
CA PRO A 546 -39.39 -25.19 2.14
C PRO A 546 -39.11 -23.86 1.40
N VAL A 547 -39.70 -23.75 0.21
CA VAL A 547 -39.58 -22.71 -0.84
C VAL A 547 -40.35 -21.41 -0.52
N PRO A 548 -39.89 -20.20 -0.91
CA PRO A 548 -40.71 -18.98 -0.85
C PRO A 548 -41.46 -18.65 -2.15
N GLN A 549 -42.70 -18.16 -1.97
CA GLN A 549 -43.61 -17.63 -2.98
C GLN A 549 -43.26 -16.20 -3.44
N GLN A 550 -43.61 -15.88 -4.69
CA GLN A 550 -43.56 -14.55 -5.30
C GLN A 550 -44.73 -13.65 -4.84
N ALA A 551 -44.45 -12.36 -4.62
CA ALA A 551 -45.47 -11.28 -4.61
C ALA A 551 -44.83 -9.95 -5.07
N THR A 552 -45.15 -9.51 -6.29
CA THR A 552 -45.96 -8.32 -6.65
C THR A 552 -45.28 -6.95 -6.51
N GLY A 553 -44.98 -6.33 -7.67
CA GLY A 553 -44.42 -4.97 -7.80
C GLY A 553 -45.45 -3.83 -7.68
N TRP A 554 -44.92 -2.60 -7.70
CA TRP A 554 -45.63 -1.32 -7.69
C TRP A 554 -44.89 -0.30 -8.62
N PRO A 555 -45.52 0.83 -9.01
CA PRO A 555 -45.74 1.16 -10.41
C PRO A 555 -45.05 2.47 -10.88
N ASN A 556 -45.29 2.76 -12.17
CA ASN A 556 -45.29 4.07 -12.84
C ASN A 556 -44.05 4.47 -13.65
N THR A 557 -44.17 4.17 -14.96
CA THR A 557 -43.78 5.01 -16.09
C THR A 557 -44.58 6.32 -16.14
N PRO A 558 -44.02 7.43 -16.67
CA PRO A 558 -44.78 8.49 -17.33
C PRO A 558 -44.73 8.35 -18.87
N PRO A 559 -45.80 8.73 -19.61
CA PRO A 559 -45.89 8.55 -21.06
C PRO A 559 -45.33 9.74 -21.86
N ASN A 560 -44.89 9.45 -23.08
CA ASN A 560 -44.50 10.42 -24.11
C ASN A 560 -45.69 11.23 -24.66
N GLY A 561 -45.47 12.54 -24.84
CA GLY A 561 -45.67 13.27 -26.10
C GLY A 561 -47.06 13.78 -26.50
N ALA A 562 -47.23 15.12 -26.49
CA ALA A 562 -48.03 15.86 -27.48
C ALA A 562 -47.75 17.39 -27.44
N GLY A 563 -47.31 17.95 -28.59
CA GLY A 563 -47.81 19.21 -29.19
C GLY A 563 -47.55 20.59 -28.54
N TRP A 564 -46.56 21.33 -29.08
CA TRP A 564 -46.54 22.73 -29.61
C TRP A 564 -47.58 23.79 -29.12
N PRO A 565 -47.26 25.12 -29.09
CA PRO A 565 -46.50 25.82 -30.13
C PRO A 565 -45.52 26.94 -29.70
N ALA A 566 -44.83 27.45 -30.73
CA ALA A 566 -43.83 28.52 -30.73
C ALA A 566 -44.40 29.94 -30.57
N ALA A 567 -43.56 30.84 -30.03
CA ALA A 567 -43.59 32.31 -30.25
C ALA A 567 -42.15 32.83 -30.05
N ALA A 568 -41.47 33.29 -31.12
CA ALA A 568 -41.24 34.69 -31.48
C ALA A 568 -40.39 35.44 -30.42
N VAL A 569 -39.08 35.60 -30.62
CA VAL A 569 -38.44 36.75 -31.30
C VAL A 569 -39.02 38.09 -30.86
N ASP A 570 -38.25 38.82 -30.04
CA ASP A 570 -38.11 40.26 -30.22
C ASP A 570 -36.70 40.73 -29.83
N ARG A 571 -36.16 41.58 -30.70
CA ARG A 571 -34.97 42.41 -30.49
C ARG A 571 -35.40 43.73 -29.82
N VAL A 572 -34.36 44.45 -29.37
CA VAL A 572 -34.23 45.91 -29.19
C VAL A 572 -34.13 46.34 -27.71
N GLY A 573 -32.98 46.94 -27.39
CA GLY A 573 -32.62 47.55 -26.12
C GLY A 573 -31.13 47.51 -25.89
#